data_AF-A0A814VSU8-F1
#
_entry.id   AF-A0A814VSU8-F1
#
_cell.length_a   1.000
_cell.length_b   1.000
_cell.length_c   1.000
_cell.angle_alpha   90.00
_cell.angle_beta   90.00
_cell.angle_gamma   90.00
#
_symmetry.space_group_name_H-M   'P 1'
#
loop_
_entity.id
_entity.type
_entity.pdbx_description
1 polymer ?
#
loop_
_entity_poly.entity_id
_entity_poly.type
_entity_poly.pdbx_seq_one_letter_code
_entity_poly.pdbx_strand_id
1 'polypeptide(L)'
;MNSSSSSSMLSAPADHKHQSNEEWKQQQQHKCELILTKDNKTIVQPFISCLYSPVNELTRFPYQLLRPLVDGACRATIFLNGADFIRQFNTYTKSKSRFRSTTLFATFKILNLYSVSPHIIILNTLGRFLTKRLTHNRLPTYLSIIAIQDLTQLFLTNNNFYYDGKIYRFGKGSPDSLRFSETLGNIFLLEWQLYLLNKPIMKNEFYGRETGFFTYNDTKNDLGQLLLDLNQYQSDIHIESFLGINLNFLNIHLENQEGHLSTSMYHDPNIQAYVLPYVVSHAQLIYNYYFRSALIRAAHYCSNIYDFDQERLYIEMTFLGNDFPLHIIEHYLQKFSLEFNIASSQKMLDQTVYFFIAIFCKDAILNSRENFYYTGLFDFRKVHI
;
A
#
# COMPACT_ATOMS: atom_id res chain seq x y z
N MET A 1 -35.87 -70.22 9.20
CA MET A 1 -36.98 -69.32 8.80
C MET A 1 -36.92 -68.10 9.70
N ASN A 2 -36.53 -66.95 9.11
CA ASN A 2 -36.98 -65.56 9.30
C ASN A 2 -37.86 -65.27 10.54
N SER A 3 -37.77 -64.16 11.29
CA SER A 3 -37.29 -62.80 10.97
C SER A 3 -37.35 -61.87 12.20
N SER A 4 -36.45 -60.88 12.21
CA SER A 4 -36.63 -59.47 12.61
C SER A 4 -37.17 -59.11 14.02
N SER A 5 -36.29 -58.55 14.85
CA SER A 5 -36.61 -57.70 16.00
C SER A 5 -36.52 -56.20 15.61
N SER A 6 -37.65 -55.50 15.70
CA SER A 6 -37.78 -54.05 15.59
C SER A 6 -37.65 -53.39 16.97
N SER A 7 -36.85 -52.32 17.07
CA SER A 7 -36.80 -51.42 18.22
C SER A 7 -37.09 -50.01 17.71
N SER A 8 -38.17 -49.43 18.23
CA SER A 8 -38.65 -48.09 17.96
C SER A 8 -37.87 -47.06 18.81
N MET A 9 -37.22 -46.11 18.14
CA MET A 9 -36.70 -44.88 18.75
C MET A 9 -37.81 -43.82 18.77
N LEU A 10 -38.14 -43.34 19.97
CA LEU A 10 -38.94 -42.15 20.21
C LEU A 10 -38.08 -40.89 20.02
N SER A 11 -38.67 -39.92 19.34
CA SER A 11 -38.15 -38.62 18.90
C SER A 11 -37.96 -37.61 20.03
N ALA A 12 -36.91 -36.77 19.92
CA ALA A 12 -36.75 -35.50 20.64
C ALA A 12 -36.73 -34.32 19.65
N PRO A 13 -37.17 -33.11 20.03
CA PRO A 13 -37.57 -32.05 19.10
C PRO A 13 -36.38 -31.24 18.54
N ALA A 14 -36.55 -30.75 17.31
CA ALA A 14 -35.51 -30.18 16.44
C ALA A 14 -35.42 -28.63 16.45
N ASP A 15 -35.80 -27.94 17.54
CA ASP A 15 -36.00 -26.48 17.47
C ASP A 15 -34.93 -25.59 18.17
N HIS A 16 -33.83 -26.14 18.69
CA HIS A 16 -32.82 -25.32 19.40
C HIS A 16 -31.56 -24.93 18.60
N LYS A 17 -31.42 -25.32 17.32
CA LYS A 17 -30.20 -25.03 16.54
C LYS A 17 -30.24 -23.78 15.66
N HIS A 18 -31.41 -23.17 15.44
CA HIS A 18 -31.51 -21.97 14.62
C HIS A 18 -31.32 -20.66 15.39
N GLN A 19 -31.65 -20.61 16.68
CA GLN A 19 -31.53 -19.40 17.51
C GLN A 19 -30.07 -19.03 17.83
N SER A 20 -29.19 -20.01 18.06
CA SER A 20 -27.79 -19.74 18.42
C SER A 20 -26.95 -19.17 17.28
N ASN A 21 -27.34 -19.41 16.03
CA ASN A 21 -26.62 -18.95 14.85
C ASN A 21 -26.98 -17.51 14.46
N GLU A 22 -28.21 -17.06 14.77
CA GLU A 22 -28.58 -15.65 14.63
C GLU A 22 -28.02 -14.80 15.77
N GLU A 23 -27.99 -15.32 17.01
CA GLU A 23 -27.36 -14.63 18.13
C GLU A 23 -25.84 -14.49 17.96
N TRP A 24 -25.15 -15.51 17.41
CA TRP A 24 -23.73 -15.41 17.05
C TRP A 24 -23.48 -14.39 15.92
N LYS A 25 -24.35 -14.35 14.91
CA LYS A 25 -24.29 -13.34 13.82
C LYS A 25 -24.60 -11.93 14.31
N GLN A 26 -25.53 -11.76 15.24
CA GLN A 26 -25.85 -10.47 15.87
C GLN A 26 -24.74 -10.01 16.83
N GLN A 27 -24.07 -10.92 17.56
CA GLN A 27 -22.93 -10.57 18.41
C GLN A 27 -21.65 -10.23 17.61
N GLN A 28 -21.51 -10.74 16.39
CA GLN A 28 -20.43 -10.38 15.46
C GLN A 28 -20.70 -9.04 14.74
N GLN A 29 -21.95 -8.59 14.65
CA GLN A 29 -22.37 -7.44 13.84
C GLN A 29 -21.93 -6.07 14.37
N HIS A 30 -21.28 -5.94 15.53
CA HIS A 30 -20.94 -4.63 16.12
C HIS A 30 -19.55 -4.54 16.78
N LYS A 31 -18.60 -5.40 16.43
CA LYS A 31 -17.29 -5.44 17.09
C LYS A 31 -16.18 -4.83 16.25
N CYS A 32 -15.33 -4.02 16.89
CA CYS A 32 -13.96 -3.84 16.42
C CYS A 32 -13.06 -4.85 17.15
N GLU A 33 -12.41 -5.76 16.44
CA GLU A 33 -11.61 -6.85 17.03
C GLU A 33 -10.12 -6.69 16.76
N LEU A 34 -9.29 -6.98 17.77
CA LEU A 34 -7.84 -7.00 17.63
C LEU A 34 -7.35 -8.34 17.08
N ILE A 35 -6.70 -8.28 15.91
CA ILE A 35 -6.02 -9.38 15.23
C ILE A 35 -4.51 -9.15 15.37
N LEU A 36 -3.80 -10.16 15.87
CA LEU A 36 -2.35 -10.12 15.97
C LEU A 36 -1.75 -10.76 14.72
N THR A 37 -1.13 -9.95 13.85
CA THR A 37 -0.40 -10.48 12.70
C THR A 37 1.04 -10.76 13.09
N LYS A 38 1.51 -11.97 12.79
CA LYS A 38 2.90 -12.37 13.03
C LYS A 38 3.70 -12.13 11.76
N ASP A 39 4.64 -11.20 11.80
CA ASP A 39 5.64 -11.08 10.75
C ASP A 39 6.85 -11.97 11.07
N ASN A 40 7.60 -12.40 10.04
CA ASN A 40 8.75 -13.32 10.18
C ASN A 40 9.88 -12.77 11.10
N LYS A 41 9.79 -11.50 11.53
CA LYS A 41 10.68 -10.83 12.48
C LYS A 41 10.17 -10.82 13.93
N THR A 42 9.22 -11.67 14.33
CA THR A 42 8.63 -11.75 15.69
C THR A 42 7.89 -10.50 16.18
N ILE A 43 7.74 -9.47 15.33
CA ILE A 43 6.95 -8.28 15.67
C ILE A 43 5.48 -8.62 15.45
N VAL A 44 4.70 -8.59 16.52
CA VAL A 44 3.25 -8.68 16.46
C VAL A 44 2.71 -7.29 16.19
N GLN A 45 2.10 -7.08 15.03
CA GLN A 45 1.38 -5.83 14.77
C GLN A 45 -0.11 -6.00 15.10
N PRO A 46 -0.63 -5.21 16.05
CA PRO A 46 -2.06 -5.19 16.34
C PRO A 46 -2.81 -4.57 15.16
N PHE A 47 -3.66 -5.35 14.51
CA PHE A 47 -4.60 -4.90 13.50
C PHE A 47 -6.01 -4.86 14.09
N ILE A 48 -6.80 -3.84 13.80
CA ILE A 48 -8.18 -3.79 14.28
C ILE A 48 -9.14 -3.87 13.11
N SER A 49 -9.97 -4.91 13.04
CA SER A 49 -11.07 -4.91 12.08
C SER A 49 -12.20 -4.04 12.60
N CYS A 50 -12.68 -3.07 11.82
CA CYS A 50 -13.81 -2.20 12.21
C CYS A 50 -14.96 -2.23 11.18
N LEU A 51 -15.05 -3.29 10.38
CA LEU A 51 -15.96 -3.40 9.24
C LEU A 51 -17.44 -3.13 9.60
N TYR A 52 -17.87 -3.58 10.79
CA TYR A 52 -19.25 -3.43 11.27
C TYR A 52 -19.39 -2.50 12.48
N SER A 53 -18.35 -1.71 12.77
CA SER A 53 -18.40 -0.77 13.88
C SER A 53 -19.28 0.44 13.54
N PRO A 54 -20.15 0.91 14.46
CA PRO A 54 -20.85 2.18 14.30
C PRO A 54 -19.91 3.36 14.01
N VAL A 55 -18.66 3.26 14.48
CA VAL A 55 -17.63 4.26 14.24
C VAL A 55 -17.28 4.34 12.75
N ASN A 56 -17.26 3.23 12.02
CA ASN A 56 -17.02 3.24 10.57
C ASN A 56 -18.07 4.09 9.84
N GLU A 57 -19.35 3.94 10.20
CA GLU A 57 -20.45 4.74 9.66
C GLU A 57 -20.34 6.22 10.03
N LEU A 58 -20.03 6.53 11.30
CA LEU A 58 -19.81 7.92 11.76
C LEU A 58 -18.70 8.62 10.96
N THR A 59 -17.67 7.87 10.56
CA THR A 59 -16.55 8.44 9.79
C THR A 59 -16.83 8.61 8.30
N ARG A 60 -17.93 8.05 7.78
CA ARG A 60 -18.22 8.06 6.35
C ARG A 60 -18.41 9.47 5.80
N PHE A 61 -19.19 10.30 6.49
CA PHE A 61 -19.44 11.69 6.11
C PHE A 61 -18.16 12.55 6.12
N PRO A 62 -17.40 12.65 7.23
CA PRO A 62 -16.19 13.46 7.25
C PRO A 62 -15.12 12.91 6.27
N TYR A 63 -15.05 11.60 6.06
CA TYR A 63 -14.20 11.01 5.03
C TYR A 63 -14.57 11.50 3.62
N GLN A 64 -15.84 11.40 3.22
CA GLN A 64 -16.30 11.83 1.90
C GLN A 64 -16.08 13.33 1.66
N LEU A 65 -16.22 14.14 2.69
CA LEU A 65 -15.96 15.57 2.64
C LEU A 65 -14.47 15.88 2.47
N LEU A 66 -13.60 15.23 3.24
CA LEU A 66 -12.18 15.58 3.33
C LEU A 66 -11.35 14.94 2.23
N ARG A 67 -11.67 13.73 1.80
CA ARG A 67 -10.85 12.96 0.86
C ARG A 67 -10.52 13.73 -0.43
N PRO A 68 -11.47 14.38 -1.13
CA PRO A 68 -11.15 15.13 -2.34
C PRO A 68 -10.19 16.32 -2.10
N LEU A 69 -10.32 16.98 -0.93
CA LEU A 69 -9.44 18.09 -0.55
C LEU A 69 -8.01 17.60 -0.30
N VAL A 70 -7.88 16.45 0.39
CA VAL A 70 -6.59 15.82 0.68
C VAL A 70 -5.94 15.32 -0.60
N ASP A 71 -6.67 14.61 -1.46
CA ASP A 71 -6.16 14.10 -2.73
C ASP A 71 -5.70 15.24 -3.63
N GLY A 72 -6.46 16.34 -3.71
CA GLY A 72 -6.05 17.54 -4.43
C GLY A 72 -4.78 18.18 -3.86
N ALA A 73 -4.68 18.25 -2.53
CA ALA A 73 -3.54 18.86 -1.84
C ALA A 73 -2.26 18.02 -1.93
N CYS A 74 -2.37 16.69 -1.96
CA CYS A 74 -1.23 15.78 -1.92
C CYS A 74 -0.78 15.29 -3.30
N ARG A 75 -1.56 15.56 -4.37
CA ARG A 75 -1.33 15.07 -5.74
C ARG A 75 0.11 15.22 -6.23
N ALA A 76 0.76 16.33 -5.91
CA ALA A 76 2.13 16.62 -6.38
C ALA A 76 3.21 15.85 -5.63
N THR A 77 2.86 15.09 -4.59
CA THR A 77 3.80 14.53 -3.62
C THR A 77 3.50 13.10 -3.22
N ILE A 78 2.43 12.49 -3.74
CA ILE A 78 2.09 11.08 -3.49
C ILE A 78 2.44 10.26 -4.72
N PHE A 79 3.02 9.09 -4.51
CA PHE A 79 3.14 8.07 -5.55
C PHE A 79 1.94 7.13 -5.47
N LEU A 80 1.30 6.88 -6.61
CA LEU A 80 0.16 5.95 -6.66
C LEU A 80 0.60 4.49 -6.55
N ASN A 81 1.76 4.17 -7.11
CA ASN A 81 2.39 2.85 -7.09
C ASN A 81 3.85 2.97 -7.61
N GLY A 82 4.58 1.85 -7.65
CA GLY A 82 5.96 1.83 -8.15
C GLY A 82 6.10 2.26 -9.62
N ALA A 83 5.09 2.06 -10.47
CA ALA A 83 5.14 2.49 -11.87
C ALA A 83 5.05 4.01 -11.99
N ASP A 84 4.14 4.62 -11.22
CA ASP A 84 4.04 6.08 -11.11
C ASP A 84 5.34 6.69 -10.57
N PHE A 85 5.92 6.09 -9.51
CA PHE A 85 7.22 6.47 -8.98
C PHE A 85 8.32 6.45 -10.04
N ILE A 86 8.54 5.31 -10.72
CA ILE A 86 9.57 5.17 -11.77
C ILE A 86 9.37 6.17 -12.89
N ARG A 87 8.13 6.40 -13.32
CA ARG A 87 7.82 7.38 -14.37
C ARG A 87 8.23 8.79 -13.96
N GLN A 88 7.86 9.21 -12.76
CA GLN A 88 8.20 10.54 -12.24
C GLN A 88 9.71 10.66 -12.02
N PHE A 89 10.34 9.62 -11.46
CA PHE A 89 11.76 9.63 -11.16
C PHE A 89 12.64 9.63 -12.42
N ASN A 90 12.27 8.86 -13.45
CA ASN A 90 12.92 8.92 -14.76
C ASN A 90 12.82 10.30 -15.43
N THR A 91 11.80 11.09 -15.10
CA THR A 91 11.72 12.47 -15.59
C THR A 91 12.74 13.36 -14.88
N TYR A 92 12.93 13.14 -13.58
CA TYR A 92 13.95 13.83 -12.78
C TYR A 92 15.37 13.49 -13.25
N THR A 93 15.67 12.21 -13.50
CA THR A 93 17.02 11.74 -13.86
C THR A 93 17.54 12.23 -15.20
N LYS A 94 16.66 12.65 -16.12
CA LYS A 94 17.05 13.25 -17.40
C LYS A 94 17.85 14.54 -17.26
N SER A 95 17.75 15.22 -16.13
CA SER A 95 18.49 16.46 -15.88
C SER A 95 19.81 16.16 -15.17
N LYS A 96 20.93 16.18 -15.89
CA LYS A 96 22.28 15.94 -15.34
C LYS A 96 22.69 16.93 -14.23
N SER A 97 22.09 18.12 -14.19
CA SER A 97 22.35 19.09 -13.12
C SER A 97 21.67 18.68 -11.80
N ARG A 98 20.63 17.84 -11.87
CA ARG A 98 19.86 17.32 -10.74
C ARG A 98 20.32 15.92 -10.33
N PHE A 99 20.41 14.99 -11.26
CA PHE A 99 20.88 13.63 -11.01
C PHE A 99 22.35 13.49 -11.39
N ARG A 100 23.20 13.32 -10.38
CA ARG A 100 24.67 13.34 -10.43
C ARG A 100 25.21 11.97 -10.00
N SER A 101 26.48 11.70 -10.29
CA SER A 101 27.17 10.51 -9.77
C SER A 101 27.23 10.45 -8.24
N THR A 102 27.10 11.58 -7.57
CA THR A 102 27.06 11.69 -6.11
C THR A 102 25.66 11.73 -5.52
N THR A 103 24.60 11.66 -6.34
CA THR A 103 23.22 11.67 -5.84
C THR A 103 23.00 10.46 -4.96
N LEU A 104 22.55 10.71 -3.73
CA LEU A 104 22.11 9.69 -2.80
C LEU A 104 20.59 9.56 -2.86
N PHE A 105 20.12 8.36 -2.58
CA PHE A 105 18.71 8.05 -2.39
C PHE A 105 18.44 7.97 -0.89
N ALA A 106 17.36 8.61 -0.46
CA ALA A 106 16.88 8.56 0.91
C ALA A 106 15.45 8.01 0.92
N THR A 107 15.24 6.94 1.68
CA THR A 107 13.88 6.52 2.08
C THR A 107 13.68 6.84 3.54
N PHE A 108 12.43 7.10 3.90
CA PHE A 108 12.07 7.23 5.30
C PHE A 108 10.76 6.52 5.57
N LYS A 109 10.64 5.99 6.79
CA LYS A 109 9.44 5.37 7.30
C LYS A 109 9.03 6.09 8.56
N ILE A 110 7.79 6.57 8.54
CA ILE A 110 7.17 7.19 9.70
C ILE A 110 6.56 6.08 10.54
N LEU A 111 7.14 5.84 11.72
CA LEU A 111 6.64 4.83 12.64
C LEU A 111 5.46 5.35 13.44
N ASN A 112 4.53 4.46 13.73
CA ASN A 112 3.49 4.65 14.74
C ASN A 112 2.55 5.86 14.52
N LEU A 113 2.49 6.42 13.30
CA LEU A 113 1.64 7.57 12.98
C LEU A 113 0.22 7.44 13.54
N TYR A 114 -0.37 6.26 13.34
CA TYR A 114 -1.75 5.97 13.75
C TYR A 114 -1.88 5.49 15.19
N SER A 115 -0.80 5.12 15.88
CA SER A 115 -0.88 4.56 17.24
C SER A 115 -0.48 5.54 18.35
N VAL A 116 0.42 6.51 18.07
CA VAL A 116 0.96 7.41 19.11
C VAL A 116 0.52 8.86 19.01
N SER A 117 0.00 9.30 17.86
CA SER A 117 -0.37 10.71 17.64
C SER A 117 -1.45 11.19 18.64
N PRO A 118 -1.19 12.21 19.46
CA PRO A 118 -2.21 12.74 20.37
C PRO A 118 -3.42 13.31 19.62
N HIS A 119 -4.64 13.04 20.08
CA HIS A 119 -5.87 13.51 19.42
C HIS A 119 -5.89 15.03 19.23
N ILE A 120 -5.42 15.78 20.22
CA ILE A 120 -5.34 17.26 20.13
C ILE A 120 -4.46 17.72 18.97
N ILE A 121 -3.37 17.03 18.69
CA ILE A 121 -2.47 17.35 17.58
C ILE A 121 -3.17 17.06 16.25
N ILE A 122 -3.83 15.90 16.12
CA ILE A 122 -4.61 15.54 14.93
C ILE A 122 -5.68 16.62 14.64
N LEU A 123 -6.42 17.03 15.66
CA LEU A 123 -7.48 18.03 15.55
C LEU A 123 -6.93 19.42 15.17
N ASN A 124 -5.82 19.84 15.76
CA ASN A 124 -5.18 21.11 15.45
C ASN A 124 -4.65 21.14 14.01
N THR A 125 -4.01 20.06 13.57
CA THR A 125 -3.51 19.90 12.20
C THR A 125 -4.66 19.90 11.19
N LEU A 126 -5.76 19.20 11.50
CA LEU A 126 -6.98 19.25 10.69
C LEU A 126 -7.54 20.68 10.57
N GLY A 127 -7.63 21.41 11.70
CA GLY A 127 -8.10 22.79 11.71
C GLY A 127 -7.26 23.69 10.80
N ARG A 128 -5.93 23.65 10.94
CA ARG A 128 -5.01 24.41 10.08
C ARG A 128 -5.12 24.03 8.61
N PHE A 129 -5.25 22.74 8.29
CA PHE A 129 -5.45 22.26 6.92
C PHE A 129 -6.73 22.83 6.32
N LEU A 130 -7.84 22.75 7.05
CA LEU A 130 -9.14 23.26 6.62
C LEU A 130 -9.11 24.76 6.38
N THR A 131 -8.54 25.54 7.30
CA THR A 131 -8.38 26.99 7.14
C THR A 131 -7.60 27.35 5.87
N LYS A 132 -6.53 26.60 5.55
CA LYS A 132 -5.71 26.86 4.35
C LYS A 132 -6.38 26.45 3.04
N ARG A 133 -7.24 25.43 3.04
CA ARG A 133 -7.83 24.86 1.82
C ARG A 133 -9.23 25.36 1.49
N LEU A 134 -9.96 25.84 2.49
CA LEU A 134 -11.32 26.34 2.34
C LEU A 134 -11.40 27.85 2.16
N THR A 135 -10.27 28.56 2.10
CA THR A 135 -10.20 29.98 1.71
C THR A 135 -10.74 30.25 0.31
N HIS A 136 -10.74 29.24 -0.59
CA HIS A 136 -11.26 29.36 -1.96
C HIS A 136 -12.48 28.47 -2.25
N ASN A 137 -12.71 27.42 -1.45
CA ASN A 137 -13.85 26.52 -1.58
C ASN A 137 -14.83 26.76 -0.42
N ARG A 138 -16.04 27.22 -0.72
CA ARG A 138 -17.07 27.43 0.29
C ARG A 138 -17.56 26.07 0.79
N LEU A 139 -17.43 25.83 2.09
CA LEU A 139 -18.23 24.80 2.76
C LEU A 139 -19.72 25.13 2.59
N PRO A 140 -20.60 24.11 2.62
CA PRO A 140 -22.03 24.37 2.78
C PRO A 140 -22.28 25.28 3.98
N THR A 141 -23.26 26.18 3.88
CA THR A 141 -23.52 27.23 4.88
C THR A 141 -23.76 26.71 6.30
N TYR A 142 -24.18 25.45 6.44
CA TYR A 142 -24.44 24.78 7.71
C TYR A 142 -23.21 24.09 8.32
N LEU A 143 -22.07 24.07 7.62
CA LEU A 143 -20.90 23.30 8.01
C LEU A 143 -19.72 24.23 8.28
N SER A 144 -19.30 24.30 9.55
CA SER A 144 -18.13 25.06 9.99
C SER A 144 -16.91 24.16 10.17
N ILE A 145 -15.71 24.76 10.18
CA ILE A 145 -14.46 24.04 10.53
C ILE A 145 -14.58 23.41 11.91
N ILE A 146 -15.17 24.13 12.87
CA ILE A 146 -15.41 23.67 14.24
C ILE A 146 -16.29 22.42 14.23
N ALA A 147 -17.41 22.41 13.49
CA ALA A 147 -18.27 21.24 13.40
C ALA A 147 -17.54 20.01 12.83
N ILE A 148 -16.65 20.20 11.85
CA ILE A 148 -15.83 19.11 11.30
C ILE A 148 -14.83 18.60 12.35
N GLN A 149 -14.21 19.50 13.13
CA GLN A 149 -13.32 19.13 14.23
C GLN A 149 -14.07 18.38 15.33
N ASP A 150 -15.28 18.82 15.71
CA ASP A 150 -16.11 18.17 16.73
C ASP A 150 -16.52 16.75 16.29
N LEU A 151 -16.93 16.57 15.03
CA LEU A 151 -17.20 15.23 14.47
C LEU A 151 -15.95 14.34 14.47
N THR A 152 -14.80 14.92 14.15
CA THR A 152 -13.51 14.20 14.19
C THR A 152 -13.12 13.83 15.62
N GLN A 153 -13.37 14.72 16.59
CA GLN A 153 -13.12 14.46 18.00
C GLN A 153 -14.03 13.37 18.53
N LEU A 154 -15.32 13.38 18.15
CA LEU A 154 -16.27 12.33 18.49
C LEU A 154 -15.75 10.97 17.98
N PHE A 155 -15.29 10.91 16.73
CA PHE A 155 -14.62 9.73 16.20
C PHE A 155 -13.43 9.30 17.07
N LEU A 156 -12.43 10.17 17.24
CA LEU A 156 -11.18 9.84 17.94
C LEU A 156 -11.42 9.36 19.38
N THR A 157 -12.33 10.01 20.10
CA THR A 157 -12.61 9.73 21.52
C THR A 157 -13.55 8.56 21.78
N ASN A 158 -14.25 8.05 20.76
CA ASN A 158 -15.21 6.94 20.89
C ASN A 158 -14.78 5.68 20.12
N ASN A 159 -13.53 5.62 19.66
CA ASN A 159 -12.94 4.39 19.10
C ASN A 159 -12.67 3.38 20.22
N ASN A 160 -13.63 2.46 20.41
CA ASN A 160 -13.51 1.32 21.31
C ASN A 160 -13.26 0.04 20.52
N PHE A 161 -12.50 -0.89 21.09
CA PHE A 161 -12.26 -2.22 20.52
C PHE A 161 -12.33 -3.30 21.60
N TYR A 162 -12.65 -4.52 21.17
CA TYR A 162 -12.78 -5.67 22.04
C TYR A 162 -11.54 -6.56 21.92
N TYR A 163 -10.99 -6.97 23.05
CA TYR A 163 -9.89 -7.90 23.13
C TYR A 163 -9.95 -8.68 24.45
N ASP A 164 -9.76 -10.00 24.41
CA ASP A 164 -9.66 -10.86 25.60
C ASP A 164 -10.74 -10.59 26.66
N GLY A 165 -12.02 -10.64 26.26
CA GLY A 165 -13.13 -10.44 27.21
C GLY A 165 -13.39 -9.00 27.63
N LYS A 166 -12.58 -8.03 27.19
CA LYS A 166 -12.61 -6.65 27.68
C LYS A 166 -12.75 -5.64 26.54
N ILE A 167 -13.35 -4.49 26.87
CA ILE A 167 -13.46 -3.34 25.98
C ILE A 167 -12.36 -2.35 26.33
N TYR A 168 -11.60 -1.97 25.32
CA TYR A 168 -10.54 -0.98 25.38
C TYR A 168 -10.90 0.22 24.54
N ARG A 169 -10.24 1.35 24.80
CA ARG A 169 -10.40 2.59 24.07
C ARG A 169 -9.05 3.14 23.64
N PHE A 170 -9.00 3.70 22.45
CA PHE A 170 -7.84 4.47 22.01
C PHE A 170 -7.69 5.77 22.82
N GLY A 171 -6.65 5.84 23.65
CA GLY A 171 -6.27 7.09 24.33
C GLY A 171 -5.47 8.05 23.45
N LYS A 172 -4.85 7.53 22.39
CA LYS A 172 -4.09 8.25 21.36
C LYS A 172 -4.28 7.53 20.03
N GLY A 173 -3.97 8.21 18.93
CA GLY A 173 -4.04 7.61 17.60
C GLY A 173 -5.46 7.24 17.18
N SER A 174 -5.57 6.38 16.18
CA SER A 174 -6.81 5.83 15.65
C SER A 174 -6.57 4.48 14.96
N PRO A 175 -7.61 3.64 14.78
CA PRO A 175 -7.47 2.37 14.06
C PRO A 175 -6.98 2.61 12.62
N ASP A 176 -5.88 1.97 12.22
CA ASP A 176 -5.28 2.10 10.89
C ASP A 176 -6.12 1.45 9.77
N SER A 177 -7.08 0.61 10.14
CA SER A 177 -8.04 -0.04 9.24
C SER A 177 -9.15 0.88 8.72
N LEU A 178 -9.35 2.06 9.33
CA LEU A 178 -10.41 2.99 8.92
C LEU A 178 -9.88 3.98 7.88
N ARG A 179 -10.63 4.12 6.77
CA ARG A 179 -10.30 5.07 5.69
C ARG A 179 -10.19 6.52 6.16
N PHE A 180 -10.96 6.87 7.20
CA PHE A 180 -10.89 8.20 7.78
C PHE A 180 -9.61 8.42 8.59
N SER A 181 -9.12 7.41 9.31
CA SER A 181 -7.80 7.45 9.95
C SER A 181 -6.70 7.72 8.93
N GLU A 182 -6.70 6.97 7.81
CA GLU A 182 -5.75 7.19 6.71
C GLU A 182 -5.81 8.62 6.18
N THR A 183 -7.02 9.17 6.04
CA THR A 183 -7.24 10.56 5.59
C THR A 183 -6.64 11.58 6.57
N LEU A 184 -6.88 11.40 7.87
CA LEU A 184 -6.29 12.24 8.91
C LEU A 184 -4.76 12.12 8.97
N GLY A 185 -4.23 10.89 8.82
CA GLY A 185 -2.80 10.64 8.70
C GLY A 185 -2.21 11.37 7.50
N ASN A 186 -2.87 11.34 6.34
CA ASN A 186 -2.42 12.06 5.16
C ASN A 186 -2.43 13.59 5.35
N ILE A 187 -3.41 14.15 6.07
CA ILE A 187 -3.43 15.57 6.43
C ILE A 187 -2.24 15.91 7.34
N PHE A 188 -2.01 15.08 8.35
CA PHE A 188 -0.88 15.22 9.25
C PHE A 188 0.45 15.22 8.47
N LEU A 189 0.65 14.19 7.63
CA LEU A 189 1.85 14.02 6.83
C LEU A 189 2.06 15.15 5.83
N LEU A 190 0.97 15.71 5.29
CA LEU A 190 1.05 16.86 4.40
C LEU A 190 1.64 18.09 5.10
N GLU A 191 1.27 18.36 6.35
CA GLU A 191 1.84 19.50 7.07
C GLU A 191 3.32 19.26 7.41
N TRP A 192 3.63 18.05 7.87
CA TRP A 192 5.01 17.64 8.16
C TRP A 192 5.92 17.71 6.92
N GLN A 193 5.49 17.19 5.76
CA GLN A 193 6.31 17.22 4.54
C GLN A 193 6.53 18.65 4.03
N LEU A 194 5.59 19.58 4.25
CA LEU A 194 5.75 20.96 3.80
C LEU A 194 6.89 21.64 4.55
N TYR A 195 7.12 21.28 5.81
CA TYR A 195 8.30 21.73 6.54
C TYR A 195 9.60 21.26 5.88
N LEU A 196 9.68 19.99 5.45
CA LEU A 196 10.82 19.46 4.70
C LEU A 196 10.98 20.17 3.35
N LEU A 197 9.92 20.22 2.55
CA LEU A 197 9.95 20.74 1.17
C LEU A 197 10.25 22.25 1.10
N ASN A 198 9.97 23.00 2.16
CA ASN A 198 10.29 24.42 2.25
C ASN A 198 11.78 24.68 2.55
N LYS A 199 12.57 23.67 2.93
CA LYS A 199 14.00 23.85 3.16
C LYS A 199 14.72 24.09 1.82
N PRO A 200 15.63 25.08 1.73
CA PRO A 200 16.34 25.41 0.47
C PRO A 200 17.03 24.22 -0.19
N ILE A 201 17.54 23.30 0.63
CA ILE A 201 18.23 22.08 0.20
C ILE A 201 17.35 21.13 -0.62
N MET A 202 16.02 21.18 -0.43
CA MET A 202 15.06 20.30 -1.12
C MET A 202 14.61 20.84 -2.48
N LYS A 203 14.94 22.09 -2.84
CA LYS A 203 14.35 22.78 -4.00
C LYS A 203 14.64 22.10 -5.35
N ASN A 204 15.78 21.42 -5.47
CA ASN A 204 16.20 20.72 -6.69
C ASN A 204 16.22 19.20 -6.52
N GLU A 205 15.69 18.70 -5.41
CA GLU A 205 15.63 17.28 -5.12
C GLU A 205 14.30 16.68 -5.58
N PHE A 206 14.34 15.41 -5.94
CA PHE A 206 13.14 14.63 -6.16
C PHE A 206 12.54 14.27 -4.81
N TYR A 207 11.22 14.36 -4.68
CA TYR A 207 10.51 13.96 -3.46
C TYR A 207 9.15 13.36 -3.83
N GLY A 208 8.75 12.33 -3.09
CA GLY A 208 7.35 11.93 -2.98
C GLY A 208 7.16 10.83 -1.94
N ARG A 209 5.91 10.50 -1.66
CA ARG A 209 5.56 9.58 -0.57
C ARG A 209 4.55 8.51 -0.99
N GLU A 210 4.88 7.31 -0.55
CA GLU A 210 3.92 6.27 -0.17
C GLU A 210 4.25 5.96 1.30
N THR A 211 5.50 5.54 1.55
CA THR A 211 6.17 5.53 2.86
C THR A 211 7.14 6.71 3.03
N GLY A 212 7.81 7.13 1.93
CA GLY A 212 8.63 8.35 1.84
C GLY A 212 9.93 8.13 1.05
N PHE A 213 10.20 8.97 0.04
CA PHE A 213 11.42 8.93 -0.79
C PHE A 213 11.86 10.33 -1.21
N PHE A 214 13.17 10.58 -1.19
CA PHE A 214 13.77 11.73 -1.84
C PHE A 214 15.20 11.48 -2.32
N THR A 215 15.68 12.30 -3.25
CA THR A 215 17.11 12.36 -3.61
C THR A 215 17.85 13.39 -2.78
N TYR A 216 19.16 13.24 -2.68
CA TYR A 216 19.98 14.17 -1.95
C TYR A 216 21.36 14.32 -2.60
N ASN A 217 21.71 15.55 -3.00
CA ASN A 217 22.98 15.84 -3.67
C ASN A 217 24.03 16.52 -2.79
N ASP A 218 23.66 16.91 -1.56
CA ASP A 218 24.57 17.61 -0.65
C ASP A 218 25.36 16.64 0.24
N THR A 219 26.11 17.16 1.23
CA THR A 219 26.94 16.31 2.09
C THR A 219 26.12 15.44 3.05
N LYS A 220 26.61 14.23 3.35
CA LYS A 220 25.97 13.30 4.31
C LYS A 220 25.78 13.91 5.71
N ASN A 221 26.68 14.82 6.11
CA ASN A 221 26.59 15.49 7.42
C ASN A 221 25.37 16.41 7.49
N ASP A 222 25.10 17.15 6.42
CA ASP A 222 23.94 18.05 6.33
C ASP A 222 22.63 17.26 6.31
N LEU A 223 22.64 16.04 5.75
CA LEU A 223 21.46 15.16 5.79
C LEU A 223 21.19 14.64 7.20
N GLY A 224 22.24 14.26 7.93
CA GLY A 224 22.11 13.83 9.34
C GLY A 224 21.44 14.93 10.18
N GLN A 225 21.88 16.18 10.00
CA GLN A 225 21.25 17.33 10.66
C GLN A 225 19.81 17.56 10.19
N LEU A 226 19.54 17.44 8.88
CA LEU A 226 18.18 17.55 8.36
C LEU A 226 17.23 16.52 8.99
N LEU A 227 17.67 15.27 9.14
CA LEU A 227 16.86 14.21 9.74
C LEU A 227 16.69 14.40 11.26
N LEU A 228 17.71 14.93 11.94
CA LEU A 228 17.61 15.32 13.35
C LEU A 228 16.61 16.47 13.54
N ASP A 229 16.70 17.52 12.72
CA ASP A 229 15.75 18.64 12.71
C ASP A 229 14.31 18.15 12.50
N LEU A 230 14.11 17.21 11.58
CA LEU A 230 12.81 16.65 11.27
C LEU A 230 12.21 15.84 12.45
N ASN A 231 13.05 15.04 13.12
CA ASN A 231 12.64 14.31 14.33
C ASN A 231 12.38 15.26 15.51
N GLN A 232 13.10 16.38 15.62
CA GLN A 232 12.87 17.39 16.65
C GLN A 232 11.64 18.25 16.38
N TYR A 233 11.33 18.54 15.11
CA TYR A 233 10.17 19.34 14.71
C TYR A 233 8.86 18.74 15.21
N GLN A 234 8.77 17.41 15.29
CA GLN A 234 7.63 16.73 15.86
C GLN A 234 8.05 15.51 16.69
N SER A 235 8.22 15.72 17.99
CA SER A 235 8.61 14.67 18.94
C SER A 235 7.69 13.44 19.01
N ASP A 236 6.43 13.57 18.57
CA ASP A 236 5.46 12.47 18.54
C ASP A 236 5.71 11.48 17.40
N ILE A 237 6.57 11.82 16.43
CA ILE A 237 6.86 10.98 15.27
C ILE A 237 8.31 10.54 15.28
N HIS A 238 8.48 9.23 15.09
CA HIS A 238 9.79 8.65 14.86
C HIS A 238 9.97 8.34 13.38
N ILE A 239 11.07 8.83 12.83
CA ILE A 239 11.45 8.62 11.44
C ILE A 239 12.66 7.69 11.40
N GLU A 240 12.45 6.50 10.87
CA GLU A 240 13.55 5.66 10.42
C GLU A 240 13.91 6.09 9.00
N SER A 241 15.21 6.26 8.72
CA SER A 241 15.66 6.65 7.40
C SER A 241 16.83 5.80 6.95
N PHE A 242 16.88 5.55 5.64
CA PHE A 242 17.95 4.82 5.00
C PHE A 242 18.51 5.69 3.88
N LEU A 243 19.82 5.76 3.81
CA LEU A 243 20.55 6.56 2.83
C LEU A 243 21.57 5.69 2.11
N GLY A 244 21.58 5.75 0.78
CA GLY A 244 22.54 5.01 -0.02
C GLY A 244 22.61 5.48 -1.46
N ILE A 245 23.65 5.03 -2.17
CA ILE A 245 23.69 5.08 -3.64
C ILE A 245 22.85 3.95 -4.25
N ASN A 246 22.51 2.95 -3.44
CA ASN A 246 21.58 1.89 -3.74
C ASN A 246 20.55 1.77 -2.61
N LEU A 247 19.29 1.52 -2.95
CA LEU A 247 18.24 1.24 -1.97
C LEU A 247 17.05 0.52 -2.60
N ASN A 248 16.15 0.03 -1.75
CA ASN A 248 14.90 -0.58 -2.18
C ASN A 248 13.72 0.32 -1.83
N PHE A 249 12.83 0.57 -2.79
CA PHE A 249 11.61 1.36 -2.60
C PHE A 249 10.48 0.85 -3.51
N LEU A 250 9.28 0.62 -2.96
CA LEU A 250 8.12 0.13 -3.71
C LEU A 250 8.39 -1.12 -4.58
N ASN A 251 9.10 -2.11 -4.01
CA ASN A 251 9.53 -3.35 -4.69
C ASN A 251 10.46 -3.13 -5.88
N ILE A 252 11.19 -2.02 -5.88
CA ILE A 252 12.20 -1.68 -6.88
C ILE A 252 13.54 -1.53 -6.17
N HIS A 253 14.56 -2.20 -6.68
CA HIS A 253 15.95 -1.90 -6.36
C HIS A 253 16.41 -0.74 -7.23
N LEU A 254 16.96 0.30 -6.61
CA LEU A 254 17.48 1.50 -7.26
C LEU A 254 18.99 1.53 -7.05
N GLU A 255 19.73 1.84 -8.10
CA GLU A 255 21.18 2.06 -8.03
C GLU A 255 21.58 3.27 -8.87
N ASN A 256 22.40 4.15 -8.29
CA ASN A 256 23.06 5.22 -9.02
C ASN A 256 24.43 4.74 -9.54
N GLN A 257 24.48 4.33 -10.80
CA GLN A 257 25.70 3.91 -11.50
C GLN A 257 26.34 5.13 -12.16
N GLU A 258 27.18 5.84 -11.43
CA GLU A 258 27.97 6.99 -11.94
C GLU A 258 27.11 8.10 -12.59
N GLY A 259 25.90 8.34 -12.09
CA GLY A 259 24.98 9.34 -12.63
C GLY A 259 23.99 8.77 -13.65
N HIS A 260 23.96 7.45 -13.79
CA HIS A 260 22.92 6.71 -14.50
C HIS A 260 22.08 5.92 -13.51
N LEU A 261 20.75 6.08 -13.59
CA LEU A 261 19.84 5.29 -12.79
C LEU A 261 19.73 3.89 -13.38
N SER A 262 20.08 2.88 -12.60
CA SER A 262 19.77 1.48 -12.86
C SER A 262 18.67 1.02 -11.90
N THR A 263 17.74 0.23 -12.40
CA THR A 263 16.58 -0.25 -11.65
C THR A 263 16.32 -1.72 -11.96
N SER A 264 15.92 -2.48 -10.95
CA SER A 264 15.49 -3.87 -11.08
C SER A 264 14.41 -4.19 -10.05
N MET A 265 13.79 -5.36 -10.17
CA MET A 265 12.78 -5.80 -9.20
C MET A 265 13.43 -6.19 -7.87
N TYR A 266 12.82 -5.75 -6.77
CA TYR A 266 13.23 -6.14 -5.42
C TYR A 266 12.15 -7.00 -4.76
N HIS A 267 12.57 -8.15 -4.22
CA HIS A 267 11.74 -9.05 -3.40
C HIS A 267 12.29 -9.06 -1.98
N ASP A 268 11.46 -8.74 -1.00
CA ASP A 268 11.86 -8.86 0.42
C ASP A 268 11.96 -10.34 0.79
N PRO A 269 13.15 -10.85 1.18
CA PRO A 269 13.32 -12.27 1.53
C PRO A 269 12.49 -12.68 2.76
N ASN A 270 12.01 -11.72 3.55
CA ASN A 270 11.16 -12.00 4.71
C ASN A 270 9.67 -12.10 4.34
N ILE A 271 9.27 -11.68 3.15
CA ILE A 271 7.90 -11.77 2.68
C ILE A 271 7.76 -13.05 1.87
N GLN A 272 6.81 -13.90 2.27
CA GLN A 272 6.52 -15.13 1.55
C GLN A 272 6.02 -14.80 0.14
N ALA A 273 6.68 -15.37 -0.88
CA ALA A 273 6.36 -15.16 -2.29
C ALA A 273 5.09 -15.90 -2.76
N TYR A 274 4.26 -16.40 -1.86
CA TYR A 274 3.10 -17.22 -2.24
C TYR A 274 2.07 -16.36 -2.95
N VAL A 275 1.92 -16.63 -4.24
CA VAL A 275 0.79 -16.20 -5.06
C VAL A 275 -0.40 -17.09 -4.69
N LEU A 276 -1.62 -16.71 -5.12
CA LEU A 276 -2.78 -17.59 -5.00
C LEU A 276 -2.43 -18.99 -5.53
N PRO A 277 -2.47 -20.06 -4.71
CA PRO A 277 -2.13 -21.41 -5.16
C PRO A 277 -3.08 -21.84 -6.28
N TYR A 278 -2.59 -22.68 -7.18
CA TYR A 278 -3.41 -23.18 -8.27
C TYR A 278 -4.52 -24.09 -7.75
N VAL A 279 -5.71 -23.53 -7.59
CA VAL A 279 -6.93 -24.28 -7.32
C VAL A 279 -7.81 -24.25 -8.56
N VAL A 280 -8.21 -25.45 -9.02
CA VAL A 280 -9.03 -25.67 -10.23
C VAL A 280 -10.37 -24.93 -10.19
N SER A 281 -10.87 -24.60 -8.99
CA SER A 281 -12.15 -23.89 -8.78
C SER A 281 -12.08 -22.37 -8.88
N HIS A 282 -10.88 -21.76 -8.95
CA HIS A 282 -10.76 -20.32 -9.16
C HIS A 282 -10.89 -19.95 -10.64
N ALA A 283 -11.40 -18.76 -10.92
CA ALA A 283 -11.54 -18.27 -12.28
C ALA A 283 -10.16 -18.14 -12.94
N GLN A 284 -9.91 -18.90 -14.01
CA GLN A 284 -8.66 -18.90 -14.78
C GLN A 284 -8.22 -17.49 -15.22
N LEU A 285 -9.19 -16.58 -15.38
CA LEU A 285 -8.95 -15.17 -15.67
C LEU A 285 -8.03 -14.52 -14.63
N ILE A 286 -8.24 -14.77 -13.34
CA ILE A 286 -7.49 -14.14 -12.24
C ILE A 286 -6.00 -14.50 -12.33
N TYR A 287 -5.69 -15.75 -12.61
CA TYR A 287 -4.30 -16.22 -12.75
C TYR A 287 -3.60 -15.60 -13.96
N ASN A 288 -4.27 -15.55 -15.10
CA ASN A 288 -3.76 -14.88 -16.30
C ASN A 288 -3.50 -13.39 -16.03
N TYR A 289 -4.42 -12.70 -15.33
CA TYR A 289 -4.22 -11.30 -14.97
C TYR A 289 -3.03 -11.10 -14.05
N TYR A 290 -2.87 -11.94 -13.02
CA TYR A 290 -1.72 -11.82 -12.11
C TYR A 290 -0.40 -12.02 -12.84
N PHE A 291 -0.27 -13.13 -13.59
CA PHE A 291 0.97 -13.46 -14.31
C PHE A 291 1.32 -12.35 -15.31
N ARG A 292 0.35 -11.92 -16.11
CA ARG A 292 0.52 -10.81 -17.07
C ARG A 292 0.93 -9.52 -16.36
N SER A 293 0.26 -9.14 -15.28
CA SER A 293 0.58 -7.91 -14.53
C SER A 293 1.98 -7.97 -13.91
N ALA A 294 2.43 -9.13 -13.45
CA ALA A 294 3.79 -9.32 -12.93
C ALA A 294 4.84 -9.08 -14.03
N LEU A 295 4.64 -9.63 -15.23
CA LEU A 295 5.54 -9.41 -16.38
C LEU A 295 5.56 -7.97 -16.87
N ILE A 296 4.39 -7.34 -16.99
CA ILE A 296 4.28 -5.92 -17.36
C ILE A 296 5.03 -5.04 -16.35
N ARG A 297 4.90 -5.34 -15.06
CA ARG A 297 5.61 -4.64 -14.00
C ARG A 297 7.12 -4.84 -14.11
N ALA A 298 7.57 -6.07 -14.32
CA ALA A 298 8.98 -6.39 -14.52
C ALA A 298 9.58 -5.58 -15.68
N ALA A 299 8.90 -5.57 -16.83
CA ALA A 299 9.33 -4.83 -18.02
C ALA A 299 9.36 -3.31 -17.81
N HIS A 300 8.53 -2.78 -16.91
CA HIS A 300 8.53 -1.36 -16.60
C HIS A 300 9.58 -0.99 -15.55
N TYR A 301 9.91 -1.90 -14.63
CA TYR A 301 10.78 -1.61 -13.49
C TYR A 301 12.24 -1.91 -13.78
N CYS A 302 12.54 -2.86 -14.67
CA CYS A 302 13.92 -3.20 -15.00
C CYS A 302 14.53 -2.22 -16.01
N SER A 303 15.79 -1.84 -15.83
CA SER A 303 16.49 -0.93 -16.74
C SER A 303 17.12 -1.66 -17.93
N ASN A 304 17.42 -2.96 -17.79
CA ASN A 304 18.06 -3.77 -18.82
C ASN A 304 17.37 -5.12 -18.97
N ILE A 305 17.67 -5.80 -20.08
CA ILE A 305 17.05 -7.08 -20.40
C ILE A 305 17.46 -8.21 -19.46
N TYR A 306 18.69 -8.18 -18.94
CA TYR A 306 19.18 -9.21 -18.04
C TYR A 306 18.35 -9.24 -16.75
N ASP A 307 18.10 -8.09 -16.14
CA ASP A 307 17.27 -7.98 -14.93
C ASP A 307 15.82 -8.39 -15.19
N PHE A 308 15.28 -8.05 -16.37
CA PHE A 308 13.94 -8.50 -16.78
C PHE A 308 13.87 -10.03 -16.94
N ASP A 309 14.86 -10.64 -17.59
CA ASP A 309 14.90 -12.09 -17.79
C ASP A 309 15.05 -12.84 -16.45
N GLN A 310 15.85 -12.31 -15.52
CA GLN A 310 15.93 -12.86 -14.16
C GLN A 310 14.58 -12.77 -13.42
N GLU A 311 13.89 -11.64 -13.51
CA GLU A 311 12.57 -11.49 -12.92
C GLU A 311 11.54 -12.41 -13.58
N ARG A 312 11.58 -12.56 -14.92
CA ARG A 312 10.70 -13.47 -15.64
C ARG A 312 10.85 -14.89 -15.11
N LEU A 313 12.10 -15.38 -15.01
CA LEU A 313 12.41 -16.69 -14.45
C LEU A 313 11.92 -16.81 -13.00
N TYR A 314 12.11 -15.78 -12.19
CA TYR A 314 11.59 -15.75 -10.82
C TYR A 314 10.05 -15.90 -10.76
N ILE A 315 9.32 -15.20 -11.62
CA ILE A 315 7.86 -15.31 -11.73
C ILE A 315 7.45 -16.73 -12.16
N GLU A 316 8.10 -17.30 -13.18
CA GLU A 316 7.86 -18.67 -13.64
C GLU A 316 8.06 -19.68 -12.51
N MET A 317 9.19 -19.59 -11.79
CA MET A 317 9.52 -20.46 -10.67
C MET A 317 8.54 -20.29 -9.49
N THR A 318 8.09 -19.07 -9.23
CA THR A 318 7.09 -18.78 -8.20
C THR A 318 5.76 -19.45 -8.53
N PHE A 319 5.31 -19.39 -9.78
CA PHE A 319 4.09 -20.06 -10.22
C PHE A 319 4.23 -21.59 -10.14
N LEU A 320 5.34 -22.16 -10.58
CA LEU A 320 5.61 -23.59 -10.42
C LEU A 320 5.58 -24.02 -8.95
N GLY A 321 6.17 -23.22 -8.06
CA GLY A 321 6.14 -23.46 -6.61
C GLY A 321 4.75 -23.32 -5.97
N ASN A 322 3.77 -22.76 -6.69
CA ASN A 322 2.36 -22.65 -6.29
C ASN A 322 1.46 -23.64 -7.07
N ASP A 323 2.04 -24.76 -7.53
CA ASP A 323 1.38 -25.89 -8.19
C ASP A 323 0.74 -25.58 -9.56
N PHE A 324 1.16 -24.49 -10.22
CA PHE A 324 0.73 -24.24 -11.59
C PHE A 324 1.38 -25.24 -12.56
N PRO A 325 0.59 -25.90 -13.43
CA PRO A 325 1.15 -26.74 -14.48
C PRO A 325 2.04 -25.95 -15.45
N LEU A 326 3.19 -26.51 -15.82
CA LEU A 326 4.16 -25.87 -16.73
C LEU A 326 3.52 -25.38 -18.04
N HIS A 327 2.65 -26.19 -18.66
CA HIS A 327 1.98 -25.82 -19.91
C HIS A 327 1.07 -24.58 -19.79
N ILE A 328 0.54 -24.28 -18.59
CA ILE A 328 -0.24 -23.06 -18.33
C ILE A 328 0.69 -21.84 -18.28
N ILE A 329 1.84 -21.99 -17.63
CA ILE A 329 2.85 -20.92 -17.55
C ILE A 329 3.39 -20.59 -18.95
N GLU A 330 3.75 -21.62 -19.73
CA GLU A 330 4.18 -21.46 -21.12
C GLU A 330 3.09 -20.79 -21.97
N HIS A 331 1.83 -21.17 -21.78
CA HIS A 331 0.70 -20.53 -22.46
C HIS A 331 0.59 -19.03 -22.13
N TYR A 332 0.73 -18.65 -20.85
CA TYR A 332 0.69 -17.25 -20.44
C TYR A 332 1.88 -16.45 -20.97
N LEU A 333 3.08 -17.04 -21.01
CA LEU A 333 4.26 -16.43 -21.62
C LEU A 333 4.06 -16.21 -23.12
N GLN A 334 3.58 -17.23 -23.85
CA GLN A 334 3.28 -17.10 -25.28
C GLN A 334 2.25 -16.01 -25.54
N LYS A 335 1.20 -15.93 -24.73
CA LYS A 335 0.19 -14.88 -24.83
C LYS A 335 0.78 -13.49 -24.62
N PHE A 336 1.63 -13.32 -23.61
CA PHE A 336 2.36 -12.07 -23.38
C PHE A 336 3.27 -11.72 -24.58
N SER A 337 4.03 -12.69 -25.10
CA SER A 337 4.88 -12.47 -26.27
C SER A 337 4.10 -12.04 -27.51
N LEU A 338 2.96 -12.69 -27.78
CA LEU A 338 2.08 -12.33 -28.90
C LEU A 338 1.47 -10.93 -28.73
N GLU A 339 1.01 -10.58 -27.52
CA GLU A 339 0.41 -9.28 -27.21
C GLU A 339 1.38 -8.13 -27.47
N PHE A 340 2.66 -8.30 -27.10
CA PHE A 340 3.69 -7.28 -27.25
C PHE A 340 4.54 -7.43 -28.51
N ASN A 341 4.09 -8.26 -29.45
CA ASN A 341 4.77 -8.57 -30.72
C ASN A 341 6.27 -8.91 -30.54
N ILE A 342 6.58 -9.56 -29.42
CA ILE A 342 7.87 -10.15 -29.14
C ILE A 342 7.92 -11.36 -30.06
N ALA A 343 8.58 -11.22 -31.21
CA ALA A 343 8.67 -12.28 -32.20
C ALA A 343 8.93 -13.63 -31.52
N SER A 344 8.40 -14.71 -32.10
CA SER A 344 8.56 -16.11 -31.67
C SER A 344 10.01 -16.63 -31.78
N SER A 345 10.98 -15.80 -31.45
CA SER A 345 12.41 -16.06 -31.38
C SER A 345 12.71 -16.61 -30.00
N GLN A 346 12.59 -17.93 -29.84
CA GLN A 346 13.00 -18.71 -28.67
C GLN A 346 14.52 -18.61 -28.33
N LYS A 347 15.24 -17.58 -28.81
CA LYS A 347 16.66 -17.40 -28.53
C LYS A 347 16.96 -15.94 -28.18
N MET A 348 16.93 -15.70 -26.88
CA MET A 348 17.30 -14.47 -26.15
C MET A 348 16.58 -13.21 -26.62
N LEU A 349 15.85 -12.57 -25.70
CA LEU A 349 15.52 -11.17 -25.87
C LEU A 349 16.83 -10.39 -25.93
N ASP A 350 17.02 -9.60 -26.98
CA ASP A 350 18.08 -8.60 -27.01
C ASP A 350 17.60 -7.30 -26.36
N GLN A 351 18.54 -6.41 -26.06
CA GLN A 351 18.26 -5.13 -25.42
C GLN A 351 17.33 -4.23 -26.27
N THR A 352 17.36 -4.37 -27.60
CA THR A 352 16.51 -3.60 -28.52
C THR A 352 15.06 -4.03 -28.40
N VAL A 353 14.80 -5.34 -28.46
CA VAL A 353 13.47 -5.93 -28.27
C VAL A 353 12.93 -5.59 -26.88
N TYR A 354 13.78 -5.64 -25.86
CA TYR A 354 13.41 -5.22 -24.50
C TYR A 354 12.90 -3.78 -24.45
N PHE A 355 13.62 -2.83 -25.05
CA PHE A 355 13.21 -1.44 -25.05
C PHE A 355 11.84 -1.24 -25.72
N PHE A 356 11.54 -1.97 -26.79
CA PHE A 356 10.20 -1.96 -27.39
C PHE A 356 9.13 -2.44 -26.40
N ILE A 357 9.36 -3.58 -25.73
CA ILE A 357 8.42 -4.13 -24.74
C ILE A 357 8.20 -3.14 -23.59
N ALA A 358 9.28 -2.58 -23.04
CA ALA A 358 9.21 -1.62 -21.94
C ALA A 358 8.38 -0.38 -22.32
N ILE A 359 8.51 0.11 -23.55
CA ILE A 359 7.69 1.22 -24.09
C ILE A 359 6.22 0.82 -24.18
N PHE A 360 5.89 -0.32 -24.79
CA PHE A 360 4.50 -0.76 -24.92
C PHE A 360 3.84 -1.07 -23.56
N CYS A 361 4.57 -1.69 -22.64
CA CYS A 361 4.09 -1.96 -21.28
C CYS A 361 3.78 -0.67 -20.51
N LYS A 362 4.56 0.39 -20.75
CA LYS A 362 4.30 1.72 -20.17
C LYS A 362 2.95 2.26 -20.60
N ASP A 363 2.59 2.12 -21.87
CA ASP A 363 1.30 2.59 -22.39
C ASP A 363 0.14 1.71 -21.92
N ALA A 364 0.35 0.40 -21.76
CA ALA A 364 -0.65 -0.54 -21.25
C ALA A 364 -1.06 -0.22 -19.79
N ILE A 365 -0.11 0.13 -18.92
CA ILE A 365 -0.39 0.52 -17.53
C ILE A 365 -1.19 1.83 -17.49
N LEU A 366 -0.82 2.82 -18.32
CA LEU A 366 -1.48 4.15 -18.35
C LEU A 366 -2.93 4.09 -18.85
N ASN A 367 -3.22 3.16 -19.77
CA ASN A 367 -4.55 3.01 -20.37
C ASN A 367 -5.44 2.00 -19.62
N SER A 368 -4.89 1.23 -18.69
CA SER A 368 -5.69 0.30 -17.89
C SER A 368 -6.59 1.07 -16.92
N ARG A 369 -7.92 1.00 -17.14
CA ARG A 369 -8.95 1.41 -16.15
C ARG A 369 -8.94 0.52 -14.89
N GLU A 370 -8.02 -0.43 -14.82
CA GLU A 370 -7.90 -1.51 -13.86
C GLU A 370 -6.93 -1.19 -12.72
N ASN A 371 -6.78 0.08 -12.32
CA ASN A 371 -5.95 0.50 -11.18
C ASN A 371 -6.22 -0.25 -9.86
N PHE A 372 -7.32 -1.01 -9.77
CA PHE A 372 -7.62 -1.90 -8.63
C PHE A 372 -6.78 -3.19 -8.58
N TYR A 373 -6.18 -3.64 -9.69
CA TYR A 373 -5.42 -4.89 -9.76
C TYR A 373 -3.90 -4.72 -9.92
N TYR A 374 -3.43 -3.50 -10.22
CA TYR A 374 -2.00 -3.19 -10.46
C TYR A 374 -1.27 -2.57 -9.26
N THR A 375 -2.00 -2.12 -8.23
CA THR A 375 -1.39 -1.80 -6.94
C THR A 375 -1.01 -3.13 -6.29
N GLY A 376 0.22 -3.26 -5.77
CA GLY A 376 0.74 -4.47 -5.14
C GLY A 376 0.03 -4.84 -3.83
N LEU A 377 -1.30 -5.02 -3.90
CA LEU A 377 -2.24 -5.18 -2.81
C LEU A 377 -3.25 -6.29 -3.15
N PHE A 378 -2.77 -7.38 -3.74
CA PHE A 378 -3.17 -8.70 -3.24
C PHE A 378 -2.12 -9.13 -2.19
N ASP A 379 -2.02 -8.35 -1.11
CA ASP A 379 -1.58 -8.92 0.15
C ASP A 379 -2.77 -9.73 0.66
N PHE A 380 -2.73 -11.05 0.53
CA PHE A 380 -3.79 -11.95 0.98
C PHE A 380 -4.12 -11.76 2.48
N ARG A 381 -3.29 -11.05 3.25
CA ARG A 381 -3.62 -10.59 4.61
C ARG A 381 -4.82 -9.62 4.67
N LYS A 382 -5.17 -8.95 3.56
CA LYS A 382 -6.32 -8.00 3.50
C LYS A 382 -7.55 -8.55 2.78
N VAL A 383 -7.49 -9.76 2.24
CA VAL A 383 -8.64 -10.47 1.67
C VAL A 383 -8.85 -11.74 2.48
N HIS A 384 -9.60 -11.63 3.57
CA HIS A 384 -10.15 -12.81 4.22
C HIS A 384 -11.66 -12.90 3.95
N ILE A 385 -12.03 -14.12 3.56
CA ILE A 385 -13.37 -14.71 3.43
C ILE A 385 -14.17 -14.52 4.72
#